data_AF-A0A9P1CDG4-F1
#
_entry.id   AF-A0A9P1CDG4-F1
#
_cell.length_a   1.000
_cell.length_b   1.000
_cell.length_c   1.000
_cell.angle_alpha   90.00
_cell.angle_beta   90.00
_cell.angle_gamma   90.00
#
_symmetry.space_group_name_H-M   'P 1'
#
loop_
_entity.id
_entity.type
_entity.pdbx_description
1 polymer ?
#
loop_
_entity_poly.entity_id
_entity_poly.type
_entity_poly.pdbx_seq_one_letter_code
_entity_poly.pdbx_strand_id
1 'polypeptide(L)'
;MSISIPQGSAARRLVSCLMITLGAGMVEGSLLVNWAHGNAGGFVLRYAIEQLLPSLIWCTQDASLVAEAMGFEPQALLKNLEGREGASTLLAVGQCHAVRSVSAGFNLLGQLFRFTQITNNVLKQFEQKVRLGKDVPLSSGAKERVIRLCGEFSYATYAAISKSGRFHILPVMDPASMPMLTEQLTHGFKYPLFLNVPSKLWGQPDVWEPLLGRAVRPSWLLQGVAGKKVLCVEVDGTERHEILLFGRVRKIGIEQASNAFRAISFVMLGALASQGLPSSRIQLLRVYLGDSHELSTTGNLARFTCRERVESRREADVLVDFHAPILRRLRLWALDNAVPVDVEQGEALPTICFETTCPERFQNLAHLMRDTAQVVDQVQAVKLCKQLNTTIPRLIHYPSTAETVNAAYALARPGELYCDPRHTLVLCERDWGAQEIRKLNVGFKVLSAAEIIDDLLREVRQWARHGFSGREIQTELDRRDATILKLLRRITWLNANVFGYAPLDQETREAAASVPLDRTLEILKDLEGKSSTVQNPSGYVKASIKRELSGDPRKRPASIVTGPPAKRRA
;
A
#
# COMPACT_ATOMS: atom_id res chain seq x y z
N MET A 1 -10.04 27.53 -2.05
CA MET A 1 -9.72 28.87 -1.52
C MET A 1 -8.28 29.18 -1.83
N SER A 2 -8.04 30.18 -2.68
CA SER A 2 -6.72 30.78 -2.88
C SER A 2 -6.34 31.49 -1.60
N ILE A 3 -5.31 31.03 -0.90
CA ILE A 3 -4.66 31.85 0.11
C ILE A 3 -3.97 32.95 -0.69
N SER A 4 -4.63 34.11 -0.79
CA SER A 4 -4.00 35.36 -1.22
C SER A 4 -3.05 35.77 -0.11
N ILE A 5 -1.89 35.11 -0.07
CA ILE A 5 -0.77 35.61 0.71
C ILE A 5 -0.49 37.00 0.13
N PRO A 6 -0.43 38.08 0.93
CA PRO A 6 -0.04 39.40 0.44
C PRO A 6 1.48 39.43 0.17
N GLN A 7 2.01 38.43 -0.57
CA GLN A 7 3.42 38.27 -0.94
C GLN A 7 3.93 39.49 -1.69
N GLY A 8 3.07 40.16 -2.46
CA GLY A 8 3.42 41.38 -3.17
C GLY A 8 3.88 42.52 -2.25
N SER A 9 3.37 42.61 -1.01
CA SER A 9 3.63 43.79 -0.16
C SER A 9 4.95 43.71 0.61
N ALA A 10 5.32 42.52 1.12
CA ALA A 10 6.55 42.33 1.88
C ALA A 10 7.78 42.28 0.97
N ALA A 11 7.68 41.57 -0.16
CA ALA A 11 8.75 41.53 -1.16
C ALA A 11 9.03 42.92 -1.75
N ARG A 12 7.99 43.70 -2.08
CA ARG A 12 8.16 45.09 -2.54
C ARG A 12 8.85 45.95 -1.49
N ARG A 13 8.47 45.86 -0.20
CA ARG A 13 9.14 46.61 0.87
C ARG A 13 10.61 46.21 1.03
N LEU A 14 10.94 44.93 0.94
CA LEU A 14 12.33 44.46 1.00
C LEU A 14 13.16 45.06 -0.14
N VAL A 15 12.63 45.02 -1.36
CA VAL A 15 13.27 45.62 -2.54
C VAL A 15 13.43 47.13 -2.36
N SER A 16 12.40 47.83 -1.89
CA SER A 16 12.48 49.27 -1.62
C SER A 16 13.56 49.61 -0.58
N CYS A 17 13.66 48.83 0.51
CA CYS A 17 14.68 49.07 1.54
C CYS A 17 16.08 48.84 0.99
N LEU A 18 16.28 47.77 0.21
CA LEU A 18 17.56 47.48 -0.44
C LEU A 18 17.96 48.60 -1.40
N MET A 19 17.01 49.10 -2.20
CA MET A 19 17.25 50.21 -3.13
C MET A 19 17.58 51.52 -2.41
N ILE A 20 16.93 51.80 -1.27
CA ILE A 20 17.23 52.99 -0.45
C ILE A 20 18.63 52.87 0.17
N THR A 21 18.97 51.70 0.73
CA THR A 21 20.29 51.47 1.34
C THR A 21 21.40 51.54 0.28
N LEU A 22 21.19 50.92 -0.88
CA LEU A 22 22.14 50.98 -2.00
C LEU A 22 22.26 52.42 -2.54
N GLY A 23 21.14 53.11 -2.75
CA GLY A 23 21.12 54.48 -3.24
C GLY A 23 21.82 55.46 -2.30
N ALA A 24 21.58 55.35 -0.99
CA ALA A 24 22.28 56.13 0.02
C ALA A 24 23.79 55.82 0.03
N GLY A 25 24.18 54.55 -0.12
CA GLY A 25 25.59 54.15 -0.27
C GLY A 25 26.24 54.70 -1.56
N MET A 26 25.49 54.80 -2.66
CA MET A 26 26.00 55.42 -3.89
C MET A 26 26.20 56.92 -3.74
N VAL A 27 25.28 57.61 -3.06
CA VAL A 27 25.45 59.05 -2.74
C VAL A 27 26.66 59.23 -1.82
N GLU A 28 26.80 58.40 -0.79
CA GLU A 28 27.95 58.40 0.12
C GLU A 28 29.28 58.22 -0.66
N GLY A 29 29.36 57.19 -1.52
CA GLY A 29 30.53 56.97 -2.37
C GLY A 29 30.83 58.13 -3.32
N SER A 30 29.79 58.79 -3.86
CA SER A 30 29.95 59.93 -4.78
C SER A 30 30.54 61.18 -4.11
N LEU A 31 30.31 61.32 -2.80
CA LEU A 31 30.86 62.40 -2.00
C LEU A 31 32.35 62.17 -1.69
N LEU A 32 32.72 60.90 -1.48
CA LEU A 32 34.07 60.45 -1.11
C LEU A 32 35.03 60.35 -2.31
N VAL A 33 34.53 60.05 -3.51
CA VAL A 33 35.38 59.80 -4.70
C VAL A 33 35.83 61.09 -5.38
N ASN A 34 37.07 61.12 -5.87
CA ASN A 34 37.55 62.15 -6.77
C ASN A 34 37.05 61.88 -8.20
N TRP A 35 36.11 62.70 -8.67
CA TRP A 35 35.51 62.55 -10.01
C TRP A 35 36.47 62.80 -11.17
N ALA A 36 37.66 63.36 -10.92
CA ALA A 36 38.71 63.43 -11.93
C ALA A 36 39.33 62.07 -12.26
N HIS A 37 39.12 61.05 -11.40
CA HIS A 37 39.66 59.71 -11.60
C HIS A 37 38.80 58.90 -12.59
N GLY A 38 39.43 58.24 -13.56
CA GLY A 38 38.75 57.54 -14.66
C GLY A 38 37.83 56.39 -14.24
N ASN A 39 37.92 55.89 -13.00
CA ASN A 39 37.08 54.83 -12.46
C ASN A 39 36.17 55.25 -11.29
N ALA A 40 35.86 56.55 -11.17
CA ALA A 40 35.05 57.06 -10.07
C ALA A 40 33.67 56.37 -9.98
N GLY A 41 33.01 56.13 -11.11
CA GLY A 41 31.71 55.44 -11.15
C GLY A 41 31.76 53.98 -10.68
N GLY A 42 32.84 53.27 -11.01
CA GLY A 42 33.05 51.89 -10.55
C GLY A 42 33.25 51.80 -9.04
N PHE A 43 33.97 52.76 -8.47
CA PHE A 43 34.15 52.87 -7.02
C PHE A 43 32.83 53.13 -6.30
N VAL A 44 32.02 54.07 -6.77
CA VAL A 44 30.71 54.41 -6.17
C VAL A 44 29.81 53.18 -6.07
N LEU A 45 29.72 52.39 -7.15
CA LEU A 45 28.89 51.18 -7.15
C LEU A 45 29.45 50.10 -6.22
N ARG A 46 30.77 49.87 -6.23
CA ARG A 46 31.41 48.87 -5.35
C ARG A 46 31.25 49.25 -3.89
N TYR A 47 31.52 50.50 -3.54
CA TYR A 47 31.35 51.04 -2.18
C TYR A 47 29.91 50.85 -1.70
N ALA A 48 28.91 51.22 -2.51
CA ALA A 48 27.51 51.05 -2.15
C ALA A 48 27.12 49.59 -1.86
N ILE A 49 27.64 48.63 -2.62
CA ILE A 49 27.42 47.20 -2.39
C ILE A 49 28.09 46.74 -1.08
N GLU A 50 29.33 47.14 -0.85
CA GLU A 50 30.08 46.80 0.37
C GLU A 50 29.45 47.39 1.64
N GLN A 51 28.65 48.47 1.53
CA GLN A 51 27.92 49.02 2.67
C GLN A 51 26.63 48.25 3.02
N LEU A 52 26.12 47.33 2.21
CA LEU A 52 24.84 46.64 2.47
C LEU A 52 24.86 45.85 3.79
N LEU A 53 25.91 45.05 4.02
CA LEU A 53 26.07 44.23 5.22
C LEU A 53 26.42 45.08 6.47
N PRO A 54 27.42 45.98 6.43
CA PRO A 54 27.72 46.88 7.54
C PRO A 54 26.53 47.71 8.00
N SER A 55 25.68 48.18 7.07
CA SER A 55 24.47 48.96 7.40
C SER A 55 23.49 48.20 8.29
N LEU A 56 23.49 46.86 8.27
CA LEU A 56 22.60 46.05 9.12
C LEU A 56 22.99 46.05 10.60
N ILE A 57 24.27 46.31 10.87
CA ILE A 57 24.85 46.31 12.22
C ILE A 57 25.32 47.70 12.64
N TRP A 58 24.86 48.75 11.93
CA TRP A 58 25.25 50.15 12.14
C TRP A 58 26.76 50.41 12.00
N CYS A 59 27.43 49.64 11.13
CA CYS A 59 28.82 49.84 10.76
C CYS A 59 28.95 50.48 9.38
N THR A 60 30.17 50.96 9.10
CA THR A 60 30.57 51.54 7.82
C THR A 60 31.85 50.87 7.36
N GLN A 61 31.87 50.41 6.11
CA GLN A 61 33.09 49.95 5.49
C GLN A 61 34.00 51.13 5.16
N ASP A 62 35.30 51.02 5.42
CA ASP A 62 36.28 52.05 5.09
C ASP A 62 36.43 52.18 3.57
N ALA A 63 36.26 53.40 3.06
CA ALA A 63 36.41 53.74 1.65
C ALA A 63 37.81 53.46 1.12
N SER A 64 38.84 53.60 1.96
CA SER A 64 40.24 53.33 1.60
C SER A 64 40.45 51.85 1.33
N LEU A 65 39.88 50.98 2.16
CA LEU A 65 39.93 49.53 1.96
C LEU A 65 39.17 49.09 0.70
N VAL A 66 38.04 49.75 0.39
CA VAL A 66 37.31 49.47 -0.86
C VAL A 66 38.12 49.92 -2.08
N ALA A 67 38.80 51.06 -2.01
CA ALA A 67 39.68 51.56 -3.07
C ALA A 67 40.88 50.62 -3.30
N GLU A 68 41.54 50.18 -2.23
CA GLU A 68 42.64 49.21 -2.27
C GLU A 68 42.19 47.86 -2.82
N ALA A 69 41.02 47.36 -2.41
CA ALA A 69 40.44 46.13 -2.93
C ALA A 69 40.12 46.20 -4.43
N MET A 70 39.91 47.41 -4.96
CA MET A 70 39.76 47.65 -6.40
C MET A 70 41.10 47.85 -7.13
N GLY A 71 42.23 47.80 -6.41
CA GLY A 71 43.58 47.95 -6.97
C GLY A 71 44.00 49.40 -7.20
N PHE A 72 43.38 50.37 -6.53
CA PHE A 72 43.72 51.79 -6.65
C PHE A 72 44.36 52.31 -5.37
N GLU A 73 45.31 53.25 -5.51
CA GLU A 73 45.82 54.01 -4.38
C GLU A 73 44.71 54.94 -3.84
N PRO A 74 44.35 54.86 -2.55
CA PRO A 74 43.26 55.65 -1.98
C PRO A 74 43.40 57.17 -2.19
N GLN A 75 44.63 57.69 -2.12
CA GLN A 75 44.91 59.12 -2.29
C GLN A 75 44.65 59.62 -3.71
N ALA A 76 44.73 58.74 -4.72
CA ALA A 76 44.44 59.07 -6.11
C ALA A 76 42.94 58.99 -6.43
N LEU A 77 42.23 58.06 -5.78
CA LEU A 77 40.81 57.77 -6.06
C LEU A 77 39.85 58.54 -5.16
N LEU A 78 40.21 58.83 -3.91
CA LEU A 78 39.37 59.51 -2.93
C LEU A 78 39.72 61.00 -2.84
N LYS A 79 38.76 61.83 -2.45
CA LYS A 79 39.01 63.24 -2.17
C LYS A 79 39.83 63.40 -0.90
N ASN A 80 40.74 64.37 -0.88
CA ASN A 80 41.29 64.87 0.37
C ASN A 80 40.22 65.73 1.06
N LEU A 81 39.79 65.31 2.26
CA LEU A 81 38.70 65.94 3.02
C LEU A 81 39.21 66.75 4.22
N GLU A 82 40.46 67.21 4.19
CA GLU A 82 41.01 68.11 5.20
C GLU A 82 40.50 69.55 5.02
N GLY A 83 40.16 70.22 6.14
CA GLY A 83 39.71 71.62 6.15
C GLY A 83 38.19 71.84 6.13
N ARG A 84 37.78 73.11 6.00
CA ARG A 84 36.38 73.56 6.20
C ARG A 84 35.40 73.00 5.16
N GLU A 85 35.81 72.89 3.91
CA GLU A 85 35.00 72.29 2.84
C GLU A 85 34.87 70.76 3.01
N GLY A 86 35.94 70.09 3.43
CA GLY A 86 35.93 68.65 3.75
C GLY A 86 35.01 68.31 4.92
N ALA A 87 34.95 69.15 5.95
CA ALA A 87 34.04 68.98 7.09
C ALA A 87 32.56 68.98 6.66
N SER A 88 32.16 69.85 5.72
CA SER A 88 30.79 69.88 5.20
C SER A 88 30.43 68.61 4.42
N THR A 89 31.40 68.05 3.69
CA THR A 89 31.26 66.79 2.95
C THR A 89 31.14 65.60 3.90
N LEU A 90 31.95 65.57 4.96
CA LEU A 90 31.90 64.53 5.99
C LEU A 90 30.57 64.53 6.76
N LEU A 91 29.98 65.70 7.00
CA LEU A 91 28.63 65.81 7.58
C LEU A 91 27.55 65.21 6.64
N ALA A 92 27.64 65.49 5.34
CA ALA A 92 26.73 64.91 4.34
C ALA A 92 26.89 63.38 4.22
N VAL A 93 28.13 62.87 4.30
CA VAL A 93 28.44 61.43 4.40
C VAL A 93 27.81 60.83 5.65
N GLY A 94 27.92 61.50 6.80
CA GLY A 94 27.28 61.07 8.06
C GLY A 94 25.76 61.01 7.99
N GLN A 95 25.11 61.94 7.28
CA GLN A 95 23.66 61.89 7.03
C GLN A 95 23.27 60.70 6.13
N CYS A 96 24.05 60.42 5.08
CA CYS A 96 23.82 59.25 4.23
C CYS A 96 23.98 57.93 5.00
N HIS A 97 25.00 57.86 5.87
CA HIS A 97 25.18 56.74 6.78
C HIS A 97 23.96 56.53 7.69
N ALA A 98 23.44 57.59 8.30
CA ALA A 98 22.25 57.51 9.16
C ALA A 98 21.02 56.98 8.38
N VAL A 99 20.79 57.48 7.17
CA VAL A 99 19.68 57.04 6.30
C VAL A 99 19.82 55.55 5.94
N ARG A 100 21.01 55.11 5.51
CA ARG A 100 21.20 53.70 5.11
C ARG A 100 21.11 52.76 6.31
N SER A 101 21.64 53.15 7.47
CA SER A 101 21.65 52.33 8.68
C SER A 101 20.26 52.24 9.32
N VAL A 102 19.44 53.30 9.26
CA VAL A 102 18.02 53.22 9.68
C VAL A 102 17.22 52.33 8.71
N SER A 103 17.42 52.48 7.40
CA SER A 103 16.76 51.66 6.38
C SER A 103 17.12 50.17 6.51
N ALA A 104 18.42 49.86 6.64
CA ALA A 104 18.91 48.49 6.75
C ALA A 104 18.59 47.88 8.14
N GLY A 105 18.94 48.56 9.22
CA GLY A 105 18.79 48.04 10.59
C GLY A 105 17.33 47.81 10.99
N PHE A 106 16.43 48.77 10.75
CA PHE A 106 15.03 48.64 11.18
C PHE A 106 14.15 47.94 10.15
N ASN A 107 14.26 48.31 8.87
CA ASN A 107 13.33 47.79 7.87
C ASN A 107 13.80 46.46 7.27
N LEU A 108 15.07 46.31 6.89
CA LEU A 108 15.54 45.06 6.27
C LEU A 108 15.50 43.90 7.28
N LEU A 109 16.05 44.11 8.48
CA LEU A 109 16.02 43.10 9.56
C LEU A 109 14.58 42.74 9.95
N GLY A 110 13.71 43.75 10.11
CA GLY A 110 12.30 43.56 10.42
C GLY A 110 11.54 42.76 9.35
N GLN A 111 11.84 42.96 8.05
CA GLN A 111 11.25 42.17 6.98
C GLN A 111 11.79 40.73 6.96
N LEU A 112 13.08 40.52 7.25
CA LEU A 112 13.67 39.18 7.36
C LEU A 112 12.99 38.36 8.47
N PHE A 113 12.79 38.95 9.65
CA PHE A 113 12.04 38.30 10.74
C PHE A 113 10.59 37.99 10.37
N ARG A 114 9.91 38.89 9.66
CA ARG A 114 8.55 38.61 9.17
C ARG A 114 8.54 37.46 8.16
N PHE A 115 9.51 37.42 7.26
CA PHE A 115 9.62 36.35 6.27
C PHE A 115 9.84 34.99 6.94
N THR A 116 10.74 34.91 7.93
CA THR A 116 10.96 33.66 8.68
C THR A 116 9.73 33.25 9.49
N GLN A 117 9.04 34.19 10.15
CA GLN A 117 7.78 33.92 10.85
C GLN A 117 6.67 33.43 9.91
N ILE A 118 6.49 34.08 8.76
CA ILE A 118 5.50 33.65 7.74
C ILE A 118 5.84 32.24 7.26
N THR A 119 7.11 31.98 6.96
CA THR A 119 7.56 30.66 6.50
C THR A 119 7.28 29.58 7.54
N ASN A 120 7.61 29.83 8.81
CA ASN A 120 7.33 28.91 9.90
C ASN A 120 5.83 28.67 10.12
N ASN A 121 5.01 29.72 10.02
CA ASN A 121 3.56 29.59 10.14
C ASN A 121 2.95 28.81 8.97
N VAL A 122 3.43 29.03 7.74
CA VAL A 122 3.00 28.27 6.56
C VAL A 122 3.39 26.79 6.71
N LEU A 123 4.60 26.51 7.19
CA LEU A 123 5.05 25.14 7.41
C LEU A 123 4.22 24.43 8.49
N LYS A 124 3.93 25.10 9.61
CA LYS A 124 3.06 24.55 10.67
C LYS A 124 1.64 24.32 10.19
N GLN A 125 1.08 25.26 9.42
CA GLN A 125 -0.27 25.10 8.84
C GLN A 125 -0.31 23.93 7.84
N PHE A 126 0.74 23.78 7.03
CA PHE A 126 0.87 22.66 6.11
C PHE A 126 0.94 21.34 6.86
N GLU A 127 1.86 21.22 7.83
CA GLU A 127 2.00 20.01 8.65
C GLU A 127 0.68 19.67 9.36
N GLN A 128 -0.04 20.67 9.88
CA GLN A 128 -1.35 20.46 10.50
C GLN A 128 -2.39 19.93 9.50
N LYS A 129 -2.42 20.44 8.27
CA LYS A 129 -3.33 19.92 7.23
C LYS A 129 -2.97 18.50 6.83
N VAL A 130 -1.67 18.19 6.72
CA VAL A 130 -1.17 16.83 6.46
C VAL A 130 -1.58 15.89 7.59
N ARG A 131 -1.37 16.27 8.86
CA ARG A 131 -1.81 15.51 10.05
C ARG A 131 -3.31 15.24 10.05
N LEU A 132 -4.11 16.21 9.61
CA LEU A 132 -5.56 16.08 9.51
C LEU A 132 -6.03 15.34 8.26
N GLY A 133 -5.14 14.96 7.32
CA GLY A 133 -5.50 14.33 6.06
C GLY A 133 -6.38 15.20 5.16
N LYS A 134 -6.25 16.53 5.29
CA LYS A 134 -7.04 17.54 4.56
C LYS A 134 -6.29 18.19 3.38
N ASP A 135 -5.05 17.76 3.16
CA ASP A 135 -4.25 18.19 2.02
C ASP A 135 -4.10 17.04 1.02
N VAL A 136 -3.88 17.38 -0.23
CA VAL A 136 -3.93 16.41 -1.33
C VAL A 136 -2.52 16.00 -1.74
N PRO A 137 -2.26 14.72 -2.12
CA PRO A 137 -0.95 14.29 -2.57
C PRO A 137 -0.39 15.18 -3.67
N LEU A 138 0.81 15.70 -3.42
CA LEU A 138 1.57 16.46 -4.40
C LEU A 138 1.79 15.60 -5.65
N SER A 139 1.83 16.26 -6.80
CA SER A 139 2.12 15.65 -8.11
C SER A 139 3.52 15.04 -8.20
N SER A 140 4.40 15.31 -7.24
CA SER A 140 5.69 14.66 -7.07
C SER A 140 5.53 13.28 -6.42
N GLY A 141 5.77 12.21 -7.16
CA GLY A 141 5.72 10.83 -6.64
C GLY A 141 5.18 9.83 -7.67
N ALA A 142 4.44 8.82 -7.19
CA ALA A 142 3.78 7.87 -8.10
C ALA A 142 2.75 8.59 -8.98
N LYS A 143 2.85 8.40 -10.30
CA LYS A 143 1.95 9.03 -11.27
C LYS A 143 0.54 8.47 -11.14
N GLU A 144 0.45 7.14 -11.07
CA GLU A 144 -0.80 6.38 -10.97
C GLU A 144 -1.17 6.13 -9.50
N ARG A 145 -2.47 6.16 -9.20
CA ARG A 145 -3.04 6.14 -7.86
C ARG A 145 -4.24 5.18 -7.81
N VAL A 146 -4.38 4.49 -6.69
CA VAL A 146 -5.49 3.64 -6.31
C VAL A 146 -6.06 4.22 -5.03
N ILE A 147 -7.34 4.59 -5.03
CA ILE A 147 -7.98 5.10 -3.81
C ILE A 147 -8.42 3.92 -2.99
N ARG A 148 -7.88 3.76 -1.77
CA ARG A 148 -8.24 2.65 -0.88
C ARG A 148 -8.89 3.16 0.40
N LEU A 149 -10.17 2.87 0.58
CA LEU A 149 -10.95 3.25 1.74
C LEU A 149 -10.73 2.22 2.86
N CYS A 150 -10.09 2.62 3.95
CA CYS A 150 -9.65 1.72 5.04
C CYS A 150 -10.43 1.93 6.35
N GLY A 151 -11.02 3.12 6.54
CA GLY A 151 -11.65 3.48 7.81
C GLY A 151 -10.63 3.51 8.96
N GLU A 152 -10.86 2.70 9.99
CA GLU A 152 -10.06 2.69 11.22
C GLU A 152 -8.94 1.64 11.23
N PHE A 153 -8.98 0.66 10.32
CA PHE A 153 -8.00 -0.42 10.26
C PHE A 153 -7.97 -1.06 8.88
N SER A 154 -6.80 -1.55 8.44
CA SER A 154 -6.67 -2.30 7.18
C SER A 154 -5.41 -3.16 7.18
N TYR A 155 -5.56 -4.48 7.07
CA TYR A 155 -4.39 -5.38 6.95
C TYR A 155 -3.63 -5.10 5.64
N ALA A 156 -4.36 -5.02 4.54
CA ALA A 156 -3.77 -4.90 3.20
C ALA A 156 -2.97 -3.61 3.04
N THR A 157 -3.41 -2.50 3.64
CA THR A 157 -2.73 -1.20 3.52
C THR A 157 -1.42 -1.17 4.30
N TYR A 158 -1.34 -1.80 5.47
CA TYR A 158 -0.06 -1.97 6.17
C TYR A 158 0.95 -2.71 5.31
N ALA A 159 0.56 -3.86 4.75
CA ALA A 159 1.44 -4.67 3.90
C ALA A 159 1.81 -3.95 2.59
N ALA A 160 0.88 -3.22 1.99
CA ALA A 160 1.16 -2.48 0.77
C ALA A 160 2.22 -1.39 1.00
N ILE A 161 2.10 -0.64 2.09
CA ILE A 161 3.02 0.46 2.43
C ILE A 161 4.41 -0.08 2.78
N SER A 162 4.51 -1.21 3.47
CA SER A 162 5.82 -1.81 3.78
C SER A 162 6.53 -2.37 2.55
N LYS A 163 5.79 -2.91 1.56
CA LYS A 163 6.36 -3.48 0.33
C LYS A 163 6.70 -2.44 -0.74
N SER A 164 5.90 -1.38 -0.88
CA SER A 164 5.99 -0.47 -2.03
C SER A 164 6.71 0.84 -1.72
N GLY A 165 7.99 0.93 -2.10
CA GLY A 165 8.76 2.19 -2.09
C GLY A 165 8.25 3.29 -3.03
N ARG A 166 7.11 3.07 -3.72
CA ARG A 166 6.38 4.04 -4.54
C ARG A 166 4.89 3.96 -4.20
N PHE A 167 4.38 5.01 -3.55
CA PHE A 167 3.01 5.14 -3.04
C PHE A 167 1.97 5.24 -4.16
N HIS A 168 1.64 4.11 -4.79
CA HIS A 168 0.56 3.99 -5.76
C HIS A 168 -0.81 3.86 -5.10
N ILE A 169 -0.86 3.64 -3.78
CA ILE A 169 -2.10 3.60 -3.00
C ILE A 169 -2.25 4.94 -2.29
N LEU A 170 -3.43 5.55 -2.44
CA LEU A 170 -3.88 6.70 -1.67
C LEU A 170 -4.90 6.20 -0.63
N PRO A 171 -4.46 5.89 0.60
CA PRO A 171 -5.36 5.43 1.63
C PRO A 171 -6.26 6.57 2.13
N VAL A 172 -7.53 6.26 2.34
CA VAL A 172 -8.47 7.07 3.09
C VAL A 172 -8.68 6.41 4.45
N MET A 173 -8.20 7.06 5.49
CA MET A 173 -8.13 6.46 6.82
C MET A 173 -8.23 7.49 7.94
N ASP A 174 -8.65 7.02 9.12
CA ASP A 174 -8.57 7.80 10.34
C ASP A 174 -7.13 7.77 10.90
N PRO A 175 -6.40 8.90 10.93
CA PRO A 175 -5.04 8.96 11.44
C PRO A 175 -4.94 8.66 12.94
N ALA A 176 -6.01 8.89 13.71
CA ALA A 176 -6.01 8.59 15.14
C ALA A 176 -6.04 7.08 15.41
N SER A 177 -6.72 6.32 14.56
CA SER A 177 -6.82 4.86 14.68
C SER A 177 -5.57 4.12 14.18
N MET A 178 -4.78 4.74 13.29
CA MET A 178 -3.56 4.17 12.71
C MET A 178 -2.37 5.15 12.75
N PRO A 179 -1.90 5.57 13.94
CA PRO A 179 -0.89 6.62 14.07
C PRO A 179 0.46 6.20 13.48
N MET A 180 0.91 4.97 13.75
CA MET A 180 2.17 4.44 13.23
C MET A 180 2.18 4.37 11.69
N LEU A 181 1.06 3.93 11.09
CA LEU A 181 0.93 3.89 9.64
C LEU A 181 0.98 5.28 9.03
N THR A 182 0.28 6.22 9.66
CA THR A 182 0.20 7.61 9.20
C THR A 182 1.57 8.27 9.25
N GLU A 183 2.30 8.10 10.35
CA GLU A 183 3.65 8.64 10.50
C GLU A 183 4.62 8.04 9.47
N GLN A 184 4.60 6.71 9.30
CA GLN A 184 5.43 6.01 8.32
C GLN A 184 5.13 6.46 6.88
N LEU A 185 3.84 6.50 6.52
CA LEU A 185 3.37 6.87 5.18
C LEU A 185 3.74 8.31 4.82
N THR A 186 3.67 9.22 5.78
CA THR A 186 3.89 10.66 5.54
C THR A 186 5.33 11.10 5.79
N HIS A 187 6.23 10.17 6.14
CA HIS A 187 7.60 10.44 6.59
C HIS A 187 7.67 11.49 7.71
N GLY A 188 6.85 11.31 8.75
CA GLY A 188 6.70 12.27 9.84
C GLY A 188 5.95 13.52 9.42
N PHE A 189 4.83 13.37 8.70
CA PHE A 189 3.93 14.45 8.25
C PHE A 189 4.56 15.45 7.28
N LYS A 190 5.65 15.07 6.61
CA LYS A 190 6.29 15.87 5.56
C LYS A 190 5.54 15.83 4.24
N TYR A 191 4.78 14.76 3.98
CA TYR A 191 4.09 14.55 2.71
C TYR A 191 2.60 14.19 2.91
N PRO A 192 1.67 14.80 2.15
CA PRO A 192 0.24 14.50 2.21
C PRO A 192 -0.09 13.22 1.43
N LEU A 193 0.24 12.05 2.01
CA LEU A 193 0.11 10.76 1.31
C LEU A 193 -1.13 9.95 1.72
N PHE A 194 -2.07 10.56 2.45
CA PHE A 194 -3.36 9.98 2.82
C PHE A 194 -4.46 11.04 2.86
N LEU A 195 -5.71 10.60 2.87
CA LEU A 195 -6.88 11.44 3.10
C LEU A 195 -7.59 10.99 4.37
N ASN A 196 -8.21 11.94 5.08
CA ASN A 196 -9.06 11.64 6.22
C ASN A 196 -10.50 12.04 5.92
N VAL A 197 -11.33 11.05 5.63
CA VAL A 197 -12.78 11.21 5.51
C VAL A 197 -13.43 10.16 6.42
N PRO A 198 -14.22 10.57 7.42
CA PRO A 198 -14.94 9.65 8.28
C PRO A 198 -15.81 8.69 7.46
N SER A 199 -15.81 7.41 7.81
CA SER A 199 -16.48 6.36 7.01
C SER A 199 -17.95 6.66 6.75
N LYS A 200 -18.67 7.20 7.74
CA LYS A 200 -20.08 7.60 7.65
C LYS A 200 -20.37 8.64 6.56
N LEU A 201 -19.37 9.43 6.17
CA LEU A 201 -19.51 10.50 5.19
C LEU A 201 -19.08 10.08 3.77
N TRP A 202 -18.58 8.86 3.58
CA TRP A 202 -18.06 8.42 2.27
C TRP A 202 -19.11 8.48 1.15
N GLY A 203 -20.40 8.40 1.46
CA GLY A 203 -21.48 8.52 0.47
C GLY A 203 -21.80 9.95 0.01
N GLN A 204 -21.18 10.98 0.57
CA GLN A 204 -21.52 12.38 0.29
C GLN A 204 -20.54 12.97 -0.74
N PRO A 205 -20.95 13.33 -1.97
CA PRO A 205 -20.04 13.91 -2.96
C PRO A 205 -19.33 15.18 -2.48
N ASP A 206 -20.01 16.02 -1.69
CA ASP A 206 -19.49 17.31 -1.21
C ASP A 206 -18.25 17.19 -0.32
N VAL A 207 -18.04 16.05 0.34
CA VAL A 207 -16.83 15.84 1.16
C VAL A 207 -15.62 15.47 0.29
N TRP A 208 -15.86 14.92 -0.90
CA TRP A 208 -14.83 14.51 -1.85
C TRP A 208 -14.44 15.63 -2.81
N GLU A 209 -15.34 16.54 -3.14
CA GLU A 209 -15.11 17.63 -4.09
C GLU A 209 -13.86 18.48 -3.74
N PRO A 210 -13.65 18.92 -2.48
CA PRO A 210 -12.45 19.70 -2.12
C PRO A 210 -11.16 18.89 -2.17
N LEU A 211 -11.24 17.57 -1.96
CA LEU A 211 -10.08 16.68 -1.84
C LEU A 211 -9.66 16.10 -3.20
N LEU A 212 -10.62 15.69 -4.03
CA LEU A 212 -10.37 14.97 -5.28
C LEU A 212 -10.75 15.80 -6.52
N GLY A 213 -11.82 16.59 -6.46
CA GLY A 213 -12.37 17.30 -7.63
C GLY A 213 -11.38 18.26 -8.29
N ARG A 214 -10.53 18.92 -7.51
CA ARG A 214 -9.50 19.84 -8.05
C ARG A 214 -8.14 19.19 -8.30
N ALA A 215 -7.88 18.08 -7.62
CA ALA A 215 -6.55 17.50 -7.52
C ALA A 215 -6.33 16.31 -8.45
N VAL A 216 -7.40 15.57 -8.78
CA VAL A 216 -7.31 14.44 -9.70
C VAL A 216 -6.72 14.89 -11.04
N ARG A 217 -5.85 14.06 -11.60
CA ARG A 217 -5.23 14.25 -12.92
C ARG A 217 -5.38 12.97 -13.74
N PRO A 218 -5.43 13.04 -15.09
CA PRO A 218 -5.42 11.86 -15.95
C PRO A 218 -4.25 10.89 -15.69
N SER A 219 -3.13 11.40 -15.16
CA SER A 219 -1.98 10.58 -14.78
C SER A 219 -2.23 9.69 -13.58
N TRP A 220 -3.19 10.04 -12.70
CA TRP A 220 -3.58 9.24 -11.53
C TRP A 220 -4.26 7.93 -11.90
N LEU A 221 -4.85 7.84 -13.09
CA LEU A 221 -5.51 6.62 -13.53
C LEU A 221 -4.47 5.56 -13.93
N LEU A 222 -4.74 4.30 -13.61
CA LEU A 222 -3.88 3.20 -14.05
C LEU A 222 -3.94 3.11 -15.59
N GLN A 223 -2.81 2.83 -16.22
CA GLN A 223 -2.74 2.57 -17.64
C GLN A 223 -3.38 1.23 -17.96
N GLY A 224 -4.40 1.25 -18.82
CA GLY A 224 -5.02 0.06 -19.39
C GLY A 224 -4.59 -0.19 -20.85
N VAL A 225 -5.16 -1.23 -21.46
CA VAL A 225 -4.97 -1.55 -22.88
C VAL A 225 -5.65 -0.56 -23.81
N ALA A 226 -5.14 -0.45 -25.04
CA ALA A 226 -5.73 0.36 -26.11
C ALA A 226 -5.99 1.83 -25.73
N GLY A 227 -5.13 2.40 -24.87
CA GLY A 227 -5.26 3.79 -24.41
C GLY A 227 -6.40 4.04 -23.42
N LYS A 228 -7.11 3.00 -22.97
CA LYS A 228 -8.05 3.11 -21.85
C LYS A 228 -7.30 3.36 -20.55
N LYS A 229 -7.94 4.10 -19.66
CA LYS A 229 -7.48 4.40 -18.30
C LYS A 229 -8.36 3.67 -17.30
N VAL A 230 -7.81 3.25 -16.17
CA VAL A 230 -8.58 2.60 -15.11
C VAL A 230 -8.65 3.52 -13.90
N LEU A 231 -9.87 3.90 -13.51
CA LEU A 231 -10.15 4.51 -12.22
C LEU A 231 -10.43 3.38 -11.22
N CYS A 232 -9.48 3.13 -10.32
CA CYS A 232 -9.57 2.06 -9.34
C CYS A 232 -9.89 2.63 -7.95
N VAL A 233 -11.04 2.22 -7.41
CA VAL A 233 -11.46 2.51 -6.04
C VAL A 233 -11.62 1.18 -5.32
N GLU A 234 -10.87 1.01 -4.25
CA GLU A 234 -10.88 -0.18 -3.40
C GLU A 234 -11.47 0.19 -2.05
N VAL A 235 -12.30 -0.68 -1.48
CA VAL A 235 -12.76 -0.59 -0.09
C VAL A 235 -12.25 -1.79 0.65
N ASP A 236 -11.48 -1.55 1.69
CA ASP A 236 -11.01 -2.57 2.63
C ASP A 236 -11.99 -2.65 3.80
N GLY A 237 -12.80 -3.72 3.79
CA GLY A 237 -13.74 -4.04 4.86
C GLY A 237 -13.16 -4.93 5.96
N THR A 238 -11.85 -5.14 6.02
CA THR A 238 -11.22 -5.98 7.05
C THR A 238 -11.20 -5.28 8.41
N GLU A 239 -11.45 -6.05 9.48
CA GLU A 239 -11.33 -5.56 10.86
C GLU A 239 -10.30 -6.34 11.68
N ARG A 240 -9.97 -5.81 12.84
CA ARG A 240 -9.03 -6.45 13.76
C ARG A 240 -9.57 -7.80 14.22
N HIS A 241 -8.70 -8.79 14.30
CA HIS A 241 -9.01 -10.10 14.89
C HIS A 241 -10.07 -10.93 14.13
N GLU A 242 -10.29 -10.68 12.84
CA GLU A 242 -11.32 -11.39 12.06
C GLU A 242 -10.81 -12.55 11.20
N ILE A 243 -9.50 -12.76 11.14
CA ILE A 243 -8.95 -13.87 10.37
C ILE A 243 -9.49 -15.20 10.94
N LEU A 244 -10.06 -16.03 10.06
CA LEU A 244 -10.77 -17.29 10.39
C LEU A 244 -12.09 -17.14 11.18
N LEU A 245 -12.68 -15.94 11.24
CA LEU A 245 -14.05 -15.70 11.72
C LEU A 245 -14.95 -15.33 10.53
N PHE A 246 -16.08 -16.01 10.39
CA PHE A 246 -16.94 -15.95 9.20
C PHE A 246 -18.35 -15.47 9.54
N GLY A 247 -19.03 -14.86 8.56
CA GLY A 247 -20.45 -14.51 8.65
C GLY A 247 -20.76 -13.35 9.60
N ARG A 248 -19.74 -12.60 10.03
CA ARG A 248 -19.89 -11.47 10.95
C ARG A 248 -20.21 -10.19 10.20
N VAL A 249 -21.11 -9.39 10.78
CA VAL A 249 -21.47 -8.06 10.26
C VAL A 249 -20.31 -7.10 10.47
N ARG A 250 -19.97 -6.35 9.42
CA ARG A 250 -18.84 -5.42 9.41
C ARG A 250 -19.29 -3.99 9.64
N LYS A 251 -18.40 -3.22 10.26
CA LYS A 251 -18.45 -1.75 10.37
C LYS A 251 -18.41 -1.10 8.99
N ILE A 252 -17.64 -1.67 8.06
CA ILE A 252 -17.61 -1.24 6.66
C ILE A 252 -18.15 -2.38 5.79
N GLY A 253 -19.47 -2.47 5.74
CA GLY A 253 -20.19 -3.37 4.85
C GLY A 253 -20.25 -2.86 3.40
N ILE A 254 -20.76 -3.72 2.52
CA ILE A 254 -20.91 -3.43 1.09
C ILE A 254 -21.81 -2.20 0.80
N GLU A 255 -22.78 -1.89 1.67
CA GLU A 255 -23.64 -0.71 1.49
C GLU A 255 -22.82 0.59 1.54
N GLN A 256 -21.98 0.71 2.57
CA GLN A 256 -21.13 1.87 2.77
C GLN A 256 -20.09 1.97 1.64
N ALA A 257 -19.53 0.83 1.22
CA ALA A 257 -18.62 0.72 0.09
C ALA A 257 -19.29 1.22 -1.21
N SER A 258 -20.50 0.76 -1.50
CA SER A 258 -21.29 1.14 -2.67
C SER A 258 -21.55 2.64 -2.74
N ASN A 259 -21.94 3.24 -1.60
CA ASN A 259 -22.14 4.68 -1.49
C ASN A 259 -20.84 5.45 -1.76
N ALA A 260 -19.71 4.97 -1.22
CA ALA A 260 -18.40 5.55 -1.45
C ALA A 260 -18.00 5.48 -2.94
N PHE A 261 -18.17 4.31 -3.57
CA PHE A 261 -17.88 4.13 -4.99
C PHE A 261 -18.64 5.14 -5.86
N ARG A 262 -19.93 5.34 -5.59
CA ARG A 262 -20.75 6.29 -6.33
C ARG A 262 -20.28 7.73 -6.14
N ALA A 263 -20.06 8.16 -4.90
CA ALA A 263 -19.67 9.54 -4.58
C ALA A 263 -18.29 9.89 -5.16
N ILE A 264 -17.29 9.03 -4.95
CA ILE A 264 -15.93 9.24 -5.45
C ILE A 264 -15.90 9.22 -6.98
N SER A 265 -16.57 8.24 -7.60
CA SER A 265 -16.60 8.13 -9.07
C SER A 265 -17.28 9.34 -9.70
N PHE A 266 -18.37 9.83 -9.11
CA PHE A 266 -19.06 11.02 -9.58
C PHE A 266 -18.13 12.25 -9.61
N VAL A 267 -17.48 12.55 -8.48
CA VAL A 267 -16.56 13.69 -8.35
C VAL A 267 -15.37 13.57 -9.29
N MET A 268 -14.72 12.40 -9.34
CA MET A 268 -13.52 12.22 -10.14
C MET A 268 -13.81 12.21 -11.64
N LEU A 269 -14.88 11.55 -12.09
CA LEU A 269 -15.23 11.53 -13.50
C LEU A 269 -15.65 12.93 -13.99
N GLY A 270 -16.38 13.70 -13.18
CA GLY A 270 -16.70 15.10 -13.51
C GLY A 270 -15.44 15.96 -13.65
N ALA A 271 -14.50 15.83 -12.71
CA ALA A 271 -13.23 16.54 -12.73
C ALA A 271 -12.29 16.11 -13.86
N LEU A 272 -12.34 14.85 -14.30
CA LEU A 272 -11.55 14.36 -15.43
C LEU A 272 -12.15 14.78 -16.77
N ALA A 273 -13.48 14.83 -16.86
CA ALA A 273 -14.18 15.33 -18.04
C ALA A 273 -13.87 16.81 -18.30
N SER A 274 -13.82 17.65 -17.26
CA SER A 274 -13.43 19.07 -17.38
C SER A 274 -11.95 19.25 -17.80
N GLN A 275 -11.12 18.21 -17.63
CA GLN A 275 -9.74 18.15 -18.12
C GLN A 275 -9.62 17.51 -19.52
N GLY A 276 -10.75 17.24 -20.19
CA GLY A 276 -10.78 16.71 -21.56
C GLY A 276 -10.62 15.18 -21.67
N LEU A 277 -10.71 14.43 -20.57
CA LEU A 277 -10.71 12.97 -20.60
C LEU A 277 -12.15 12.43 -20.52
N PRO A 278 -12.75 11.96 -21.62
CA PRO A 278 -14.14 11.49 -21.61
C PRO A 278 -14.28 10.16 -20.87
N SER A 279 -15.43 9.95 -20.22
CA SER A 279 -15.73 8.72 -19.47
C SER A 279 -15.65 7.44 -20.32
N SER A 280 -15.85 7.52 -21.64
CA SER A 280 -15.69 6.37 -22.56
C SER A 280 -14.26 5.82 -22.63
N ARG A 281 -13.27 6.63 -22.27
CA ARG A 281 -11.85 6.21 -22.16
C ARG A 281 -11.48 5.76 -20.75
N ILE A 282 -12.41 5.79 -19.80
CA ILE A 282 -12.18 5.43 -18.41
C ILE A 282 -12.98 4.17 -18.08
N GLN A 283 -12.27 3.10 -17.72
CA GLN A 283 -12.84 1.94 -17.06
C GLN A 283 -12.91 2.21 -15.56
N LEU A 284 -14.10 2.16 -14.99
CA LEU A 284 -14.27 2.16 -13.54
C LEU A 284 -14.06 0.74 -13.01
N LEU A 285 -13.29 0.61 -11.93
CA LEU A 285 -13.08 -0.64 -11.21
C LEU A 285 -13.34 -0.43 -9.71
N ARG A 286 -14.48 -0.93 -9.24
CA ARG A 286 -14.90 -0.91 -7.83
C ARG A 286 -14.61 -2.26 -7.18
N VAL A 287 -13.64 -2.29 -6.27
CA VAL A 287 -13.22 -3.51 -5.60
C VAL A 287 -13.63 -3.43 -4.13
N TYR A 288 -14.39 -4.42 -3.66
CA TYR A 288 -14.70 -4.58 -2.24
C TYR A 288 -13.96 -5.80 -1.70
N LEU A 289 -13.11 -5.58 -0.69
CA LEU A 289 -12.46 -6.63 0.08
C LEU A 289 -13.31 -6.89 1.33
N GLY A 290 -13.89 -8.09 1.44
CA GLY A 290 -14.80 -8.42 2.52
C GLY A 290 -14.99 -9.92 2.69
N ASP A 291 -15.91 -10.29 3.59
CA ASP A 291 -16.32 -11.68 3.78
C ASP A 291 -17.47 -11.98 2.82
N SER A 292 -17.26 -12.86 1.85
CA SER A 292 -18.29 -13.18 0.86
C SER A 292 -19.51 -13.86 1.49
N HIS A 293 -19.33 -14.49 2.65
CA HIS A 293 -20.34 -15.18 3.43
C HIS A 293 -20.97 -14.33 4.54
N GLU A 294 -20.63 -13.03 4.65
CA GLU A 294 -21.31 -12.11 5.57
C GLU A 294 -22.83 -12.18 5.33
N LEU A 295 -23.57 -12.53 6.39
CA LEU A 295 -25.01 -12.74 6.31
C LEU A 295 -25.76 -11.44 6.61
N SER A 296 -26.76 -11.17 5.79
CA SER A 296 -27.73 -10.11 5.98
C SER A 296 -29.14 -10.66 5.85
N THR A 297 -30.12 -9.94 6.40
CA THR A 297 -31.53 -10.32 6.33
C THR A 297 -32.33 -9.29 5.54
N THR A 298 -33.26 -9.78 4.73
CA THR A 298 -34.27 -8.93 4.09
C THR A 298 -35.33 -8.50 5.12
N GLY A 299 -36.20 -7.55 4.73
CA GLY A 299 -37.37 -7.18 5.54
C GLY A 299 -38.32 -8.35 5.82
N ASN A 300 -38.31 -9.41 4.99
CA ASN A 300 -39.07 -10.65 5.22
C ASN A 300 -38.21 -11.75 5.87
N LEU A 301 -37.13 -11.38 6.58
CA LEU A 301 -36.23 -12.27 7.31
C LEU A 301 -35.48 -13.33 6.47
N ALA A 302 -35.66 -13.35 5.15
CA ALA A 302 -34.85 -14.20 4.26
C ALA A 302 -33.37 -13.78 4.38
N ARG A 303 -32.50 -14.76 4.59
CA ARG A 303 -31.05 -14.56 4.68
C ARG A 303 -30.44 -14.56 3.29
N PHE A 304 -29.46 -13.69 3.08
CA PHE A 304 -28.63 -13.67 1.90
C PHE A 304 -27.20 -13.28 2.29
N THR A 305 -26.24 -13.68 1.46
CA THR A 305 -24.82 -13.43 1.63
C THR A 305 -24.39 -12.13 0.94
N CYS A 306 -23.26 -11.57 1.36
CA CYS A 306 -22.62 -10.45 0.67
C CYS A 306 -22.37 -10.76 -0.82
N ARG A 307 -21.95 -11.99 -1.15
CA ARG A 307 -21.79 -12.48 -2.53
C ARG A 307 -23.07 -12.33 -3.36
N GLU A 308 -24.19 -12.88 -2.88
CA GLU A 308 -25.48 -12.84 -3.57
C GLU A 308 -25.98 -11.40 -3.75
N ARG A 309 -25.71 -10.54 -2.78
CA ARG A 309 -26.03 -9.12 -2.86
C ARG A 309 -25.23 -8.40 -3.94
N VAL A 310 -23.91 -8.62 -3.99
CA VAL A 310 -23.04 -8.01 -5.01
C VAL A 310 -23.45 -8.48 -6.41
N GLU A 311 -23.80 -9.77 -6.58
CA GLU A 311 -24.27 -10.32 -7.85
C GLU A 311 -25.58 -9.70 -8.33
N SER A 312 -26.56 -9.61 -7.43
CA SER A 312 -27.90 -9.11 -7.76
C SER A 312 -27.93 -7.60 -7.98
N ARG A 313 -27.18 -6.83 -7.20
CA ARG A 313 -27.26 -5.35 -7.21
C ARG A 313 -26.09 -4.66 -7.92
N ARG A 314 -25.01 -5.38 -8.23
CA ARG A 314 -23.79 -4.83 -8.86
C ARG A 314 -23.19 -3.65 -8.08
N GLU A 315 -23.26 -3.73 -6.75
CA GLU A 315 -22.76 -2.71 -5.82
C GLU A 315 -21.22 -2.57 -5.92
N ALA A 316 -20.51 -3.66 -6.20
CA ALA A 316 -19.10 -3.71 -6.57
C ALA A 316 -18.89 -4.42 -7.91
N ASP A 317 -17.76 -4.17 -8.57
CA ASP A 317 -17.37 -4.88 -9.80
C ASP A 317 -16.60 -6.17 -9.48
N VAL A 318 -15.83 -6.16 -8.38
CA VAL A 318 -15.08 -7.31 -7.86
C VAL A 318 -15.25 -7.37 -6.34
N LEU A 319 -15.75 -8.49 -5.85
CA LEU A 319 -15.76 -8.91 -4.45
C LEU A 319 -14.55 -9.85 -4.22
N VAL A 320 -13.59 -9.38 -3.45
CA VAL A 320 -12.43 -10.15 -3.02
C VAL A 320 -12.73 -10.73 -1.64
N ASP A 321 -12.87 -12.04 -1.57
CA ASP A 321 -12.96 -12.76 -0.29
C ASP A 321 -11.57 -12.84 0.35
N PHE A 322 -11.42 -12.33 1.57
CA PHE A 322 -10.12 -12.35 2.24
C PHE A 322 -9.80 -13.65 2.97
N HIS A 323 -10.79 -14.51 3.24
CA HIS A 323 -10.58 -15.81 3.87
C HIS A 323 -10.19 -16.87 2.85
N ALA A 324 -10.81 -16.89 1.67
CA ALA A 324 -10.59 -17.89 0.63
C ALA A 324 -9.10 -18.12 0.30
N PRO A 325 -8.27 -17.10 0.00
CA PRO A 325 -6.87 -17.31 -0.33
C PRO A 325 -6.03 -17.78 0.87
N ILE A 326 -6.43 -17.44 2.11
CA ILE A 326 -5.79 -17.92 3.34
C ILE A 326 -6.10 -19.40 3.53
N LEU A 327 -7.38 -19.77 3.49
CA LEU A 327 -7.85 -21.16 3.63
C LEU A 327 -7.21 -22.07 2.57
N ARG A 328 -7.07 -21.58 1.34
CA ARG A 328 -6.37 -22.28 0.28
C ARG A 328 -4.94 -22.64 0.68
N ARG A 329 -4.18 -21.70 1.23
CA ARG A 329 -2.79 -21.95 1.67
C ARG A 329 -2.74 -22.88 2.88
N LEU A 330 -3.68 -22.75 3.82
CA LEU A 330 -3.77 -23.66 4.96
C LEU A 330 -4.06 -25.10 4.54
N ARG A 331 -5.00 -25.30 3.61
CA ARG A 331 -5.34 -26.62 3.05
C ARG A 331 -4.16 -27.25 2.33
N LEU A 332 -3.47 -26.49 1.48
CA LEU A 332 -2.27 -26.97 0.79
C LEU A 332 -1.19 -27.41 1.78
N TRP A 333 -0.91 -26.59 2.79
CA TRP A 333 0.05 -26.92 3.83
C TRP A 333 -0.36 -28.16 4.64
N ALA A 334 -1.64 -28.30 5.00
CA ALA A 334 -2.11 -29.46 5.72
C ALA A 334 -1.89 -30.74 4.90
N LEU A 335 -2.22 -30.73 3.61
CA LEU A 335 -1.98 -31.89 2.74
C LEU A 335 -0.51 -32.26 2.58
N ASP A 336 0.38 -31.28 2.68
CA ASP A 336 1.83 -31.50 2.62
C ASP A 336 2.43 -32.09 3.90
N ASN A 337 1.77 -31.92 5.05
CA ASN A 337 2.40 -32.16 6.34
C ASN A 337 1.61 -33.12 7.23
N ALA A 338 0.30 -33.23 7.07
CA ALA A 338 -0.59 -33.96 7.95
C ALA A 338 -0.22 -35.45 8.06
N VAL A 339 -0.29 -35.97 9.29
CA VAL A 339 0.13 -37.34 9.61
C VAL A 339 -1.10 -38.24 9.67
N PRO A 340 -1.15 -39.37 8.94
CA PRO A 340 -2.27 -40.31 9.06
C PRO A 340 -2.32 -40.88 10.48
N VAL A 341 -3.51 -40.88 11.08
CA VAL A 341 -3.76 -41.47 12.39
C VAL A 341 -4.78 -42.58 12.20
N ASP A 342 -4.38 -43.82 12.53
CA ASP A 342 -5.28 -44.97 12.48
C ASP A 342 -6.38 -44.79 13.54
N VAL A 343 -7.62 -44.67 13.08
CA VAL A 343 -8.81 -44.68 13.94
C VAL A 343 -9.44 -46.06 13.83
N GLU A 344 -9.70 -46.71 14.98
CA GLU A 344 -10.15 -48.11 15.04
C GLU A 344 -11.43 -48.41 14.22
N GLN A 345 -12.20 -47.40 13.80
CA GLN A 345 -13.34 -47.52 12.89
C GLN A 345 -13.53 -46.26 12.02
N GLY A 346 -12.85 -46.16 10.88
CA GLY A 346 -13.08 -45.10 9.88
C GLY A 346 -11.93 -44.92 8.87
N GLU A 347 -12.19 -44.21 7.76
CA GLU A 347 -11.13 -43.76 6.85
C GLU A 347 -10.18 -42.79 7.61
N ALA A 348 -8.90 -43.14 7.72
CA ALA A 348 -7.89 -42.35 8.43
C ALA A 348 -7.65 -41.02 7.70
N LEU A 349 -8.31 -39.95 8.15
CA LEU A 349 -7.98 -38.60 7.70
C LEU A 349 -6.66 -38.17 8.34
N PRO A 350 -5.80 -37.46 7.60
CA PRO A 350 -4.53 -37.03 8.14
C PRO A 350 -4.76 -35.90 9.17
N THR A 351 -4.00 -35.91 10.27
CA THR A 351 -4.26 -35.09 11.45
C THR A 351 -3.29 -33.91 11.55
N ILE A 352 -3.83 -32.74 11.92
CA ILE A 352 -3.06 -31.53 12.25
C ILE A 352 -3.52 -30.97 13.60
N CYS A 353 -2.59 -30.35 14.32
CA CYS A 353 -2.87 -29.59 15.53
C CYS A 353 -3.16 -28.14 15.14
N PHE A 354 -4.28 -27.58 15.60
CA PHE A 354 -4.54 -26.14 15.52
C PHE A 354 -4.44 -25.51 16.91
N GLU A 355 -3.39 -24.72 17.10
CA GLU A 355 -3.10 -24.02 18.34
C GLU A 355 -3.67 -22.60 18.31
N THR A 356 -4.71 -22.40 19.12
CA THR A 356 -5.42 -21.13 19.29
C THR A 356 -6.11 -21.09 20.65
N THR A 357 -6.32 -19.89 21.22
CA THR A 357 -7.17 -19.69 22.40
C THR A 357 -8.63 -19.40 22.07
N CYS A 358 -8.98 -19.26 20.78
CA CYS A 358 -10.33 -18.89 20.35
C CYS A 358 -11.14 -20.13 19.91
N PRO A 359 -12.16 -20.55 20.68
CA PRO A 359 -12.95 -21.74 20.33
C PRO A 359 -13.67 -21.61 18.98
N GLU A 360 -14.15 -20.40 18.65
CA GLU A 360 -14.85 -20.14 17.39
C GLU A 360 -13.92 -20.29 16.17
N ARG A 361 -12.69 -19.76 16.23
CA ARG A 361 -11.69 -19.97 15.17
C ARG A 361 -11.36 -21.46 15.02
N PHE A 362 -11.23 -22.17 16.15
CA PHE A 362 -10.99 -23.60 16.14
C PHE A 362 -12.11 -24.37 15.43
N GLN A 363 -13.36 -24.12 15.83
CA GLN A 363 -14.53 -24.76 15.23
C GLN A 363 -14.67 -24.43 13.74
N ASN A 364 -14.47 -23.17 13.36
CA ASN A 364 -14.53 -22.74 11.96
C ASN A 364 -13.46 -23.44 11.13
N LEU A 365 -12.20 -23.44 11.59
CA LEU A 365 -11.14 -24.11 10.84
C LEU A 365 -11.38 -25.62 10.77
N ALA A 366 -11.74 -26.26 11.88
CA ALA A 366 -12.04 -27.70 11.90
C ALA A 366 -13.18 -28.04 10.92
N HIS A 367 -14.25 -27.25 10.91
CA HIS A 367 -15.35 -27.42 9.96
C HIS A 367 -14.89 -27.23 8.51
N LEU A 368 -14.09 -26.20 8.23
CA LEU A 368 -13.58 -25.90 6.90
C LEU A 368 -12.49 -26.87 6.46
N MET A 369 -11.89 -27.65 7.35
CA MET A 369 -10.85 -28.63 7.05
C MET A 369 -11.36 -30.07 7.05
N ARG A 370 -12.64 -30.32 7.39
CA ARG A 370 -13.25 -31.66 7.53
C ARG A 370 -13.07 -32.61 6.34
N ASP A 371 -12.86 -32.06 5.16
CA ASP A 371 -12.67 -32.77 3.89
C ASP A 371 -11.18 -32.92 3.50
N THR A 372 -10.27 -32.40 4.32
CA THR A 372 -8.85 -32.25 4.03
C THR A 372 -7.99 -32.89 5.14
N ALA A 373 -8.30 -32.60 6.40
CA ALA A 373 -7.55 -33.07 7.57
C ALA A 373 -8.43 -33.07 8.84
N GLN A 374 -8.15 -33.99 9.76
CA GLN A 374 -8.67 -33.90 11.12
C GLN A 374 -7.93 -32.80 11.88
N VAL A 375 -8.67 -31.89 12.50
CA VAL A 375 -8.10 -30.80 13.30
C VAL A 375 -8.29 -31.12 14.78
N VAL A 376 -7.18 -31.20 15.51
CA VAL A 376 -7.16 -31.43 16.96
C VAL A 376 -6.58 -30.22 17.70
N ASP A 377 -6.95 -30.07 18.97
CA ASP A 377 -6.36 -29.04 19.83
C ASP A 377 -4.97 -29.46 20.35
N GLN A 378 -4.29 -28.53 21.02
CA GLN A 378 -2.96 -28.74 21.60
C GLN A 378 -2.90 -29.88 22.63
N VAL A 379 -3.97 -30.10 23.40
CA VAL A 379 -4.01 -31.13 24.46
C VAL A 379 -4.13 -32.51 23.84
N GLN A 380 -4.98 -32.65 22.83
CA GLN A 380 -5.16 -33.87 22.06
C GLN A 380 -3.91 -34.18 21.22
N ALA A 381 -3.29 -33.17 20.60
CA ALA A 381 -2.06 -33.34 19.85
C ALA A 381 -0.94 -33.94 20.72
N VAL A 382 -0.74 -33.46 21.95
CA VAL A 382 0.27 -34.02 22.87
C VAL A 382 -0.03 -35.48 23.21
N LYS A 383 -1.29 -35.86 23.39
CA LYS A 383 -1.68 -37.26 23.63
C LYS A 383 -1.34 -38.13 22.42
N LEU A 384 -1.70 -37.68 21.22
CA LEU A 384 -1.40 -38.38 19.97
C LEU A 384 0.11 -38.50 19.72
N CYS A 385 0.89 -37.44 19.98
CA CYS A 385 2.34 -37.49 19.86
C CYS A 385 2.96 -38.58 20.73
N LYS A 386 2.47 -38.73 21.97
CA LYS A 386 2.92 -39.78 22.89
C LYS A 386 2.52 -41.19 22.43
N GLN A 387 1.31 -41.33 21.88
CA GLN A 387 0.79 -42.62 21.41
C GLN A 387 1.49 -43.10 20.14
N LEU A 388 1.73 -42.19 19.19
CA LEU A 388 2.29 -42.50 17.88
C LEU A 388 3.82 -42.37 17.82
N ASN A 389 4.44 -41.86 18.89
CA ASN A 389 5.87 -41.53 18.94
C ASN A 389 6.34 -40.67 17.76
N THR A 390 5.49 -39.74 17.32
CA THR A 390 5.73 -38.83 16.19
C THR A 390 5.14 -37.46 16.49
N THR A 391 5.68 -36.40 15.90
CA THR A 391 5.16 -35.04 16.09
C THR A 391 3.99 -34.78 15.16
N ILE A 392 2.86 -34.30 15.71
CA ILE A 392 1.74 -33.82 14.91
C ILE A 392 2.06 -32.42 14.35
N PRO A 393 1.93 -32.20 13.03
CA PRO A 393 2.13 -30.88 12.42
C PRO A 393 1.21 -29.84 13.02
N ARG A 394 1.72 -28.64 13.22
CA ARG A 394 1.04 -27.62 14.03
C ARG A 394 0.80 -26.34 13.25
N LEU A 395 -0.43 -25.86 13.27
CA LEU A 395 -0.80 -24.52 12.84
C LEU A 395 -0.96 -23.64 14.07
N ILE A 396 -0.22 -22.54 14.14
CA ILE A 396 -0.27 -21.58 15.24
C ILE A 396 -0.98 -20.31 14.76
N HIS A 397 -2.07 -19.94 15.43
CA HIS A 397 -2.76 -18.69 15.18
C HIS A 397 -3.60 -18.25 16.39
N TYR A 398 -3.31 -17.07 16.91
CA TYR A 398 -4.00 -16.48 18.05
C TYR A 398 -4.76 -15.21 17.66
N PRO A 399 -5.69 -14.75 18.52
CA PRO A 399 -6.50 -13.54 18.29
C PRO A 399 -5.69 -12.35 17.79
N SER A 400 -4.52 -12.10 18.38
CA SER A 400 -3.61 -11.05 17.94
C SER A 400 -2.33 -11.58 17.31
N THR A 401 -1.72 -10.74 16.45
CA THR A 401 -0.39 -11.02 15.90
C THR A 401 0.67 -11.13 17.00
N ALA A 402 0.57 -10.33 18.08
CA ALA A 402 1.52 -10.38 19.19
C ALA A 402 1.46 -11.70 19.97
N GLU A 403 0.25 -12.20 20.27
CA GLU A 403 0.06 -13.51 20.91
C GLU A 403 0.57 -14.65 20.01
N THR A 404 0.28 -14.57 18.70
CA THR A 404 0.77 -15.55 17.72
C THR A 404 2.29 -15.59 17.71
N VAL A 405 2.93 -14.42 17.73
CA VAL A 405 4.39 -14.31 17.79
C VAL A 405 4.92 -14.92 19.08
N ASN A 406 4.34 -14.56 20.22
CA ASN A 406 4.74 -15.09 21.53
C ASN A 406 4.64 -16.62 21.60
N ALA A 407 3.56 -17.21 21.08
CA ALA A 407 3.39 -18.66 21.02
C ALA A 407 4.48 -19.34 20.16
N ALA A 408 4.81 -18.77 19.00
CA ALA A 408 5.89 -19.29 18.16
C ALA A 408 7.27 -19.16 18.84
N TYR A 409 7.54 -18.08 19.59
CA TYR A 409 8.76 -17.96 20.39
C TYR A 409 8.84 -19.02 21.51
N ALA A 410 7.71 -19.37 22.13
CA ALA A 410 7.67 -20.42 23.15
C ALA A 410 8.02 -21.79 22.56
N LEU A 411 7.50 -22.11 21.37
CA LEU A 411 7.73 -23.38 20.67
C LEU A 411 9.06 -23.46 19.92
N ALA A 412 9.75 -22.32 19.73
CA ALA A 412 11.10 -22.28 19.17
C ALA A 412 12.19 -22.69 20.17
N ARG A 413 11.85 -22.83 21.47
CA ARG A 413 12.84 -23.11 22.52
C ARG A 413 13.42 -24.52 22.37
N PRO A 414 14.75 -24.69 22.57
CA PRO A 414 15.37 -26.00 22.58
C PRO A 414 14.74 -26.90 23.66
N GLY A 415 14.42 -28.14 23.31
CA GLY A 415 13.88 -29.15 24.25
C GLY A 415 12.36 -29.35 24.21
N GLU A 416 11.63 -28.63 23.36
CA GLU A 416 10.20 -28.90 23.14
C GLU A 416 10.02 -30.25 22.42
N LEU A 417 9.48 -31.26 23.13
CA LEU A 417 9.39 -32.65 22.64
C LEU A 417 8.21 -32.91 21.70
N TYR A 418 7.20 -32.04 21.68
CA TYR A 418 5.93 -32.30 20.99
C TYR A 418 5.65 -31.32 19.84
N CYS A 419 6.69 -30.62 19.37
CA CYS A 419 6.60 -29.67 18.26
C CYS A 419 7.89 -29.72 17.44
N ASP A 420 7.78 -29.99 16.14
CA ASP A 420 8.86 -29.77 15.18
C ASP A 420 8.61 -28.44 14.44
N PRO A 421 9.48 -27.42 14.60
CA PRO A 421 9.38 -26.17 13.86
C PRO A 421 9.29 -26.34 12.34
N ARG A 422 9.93 -27.35 11.75
CA ARG A 422 9.94 -27.60 10.29
C ARG A 422 8.57 -28.05 9.75
N HIS A 423 7.78 -28.68 10.62
CA HIS A 423 6.41 -29.10 10.35
C HIS A 423 5.37 -28.17 10.98
N THR A 424 5.78 -26.95 11.35
CA THR A 424 4.91 -25.97 11.99
C THR A 424 4.69 -24.76 11.10
N LEU A 425 3.43 -24.37 10.95
CA LEU A 425 2.97 -23.19 10.22
C LEU A 425 2.49 -22.12 11.18
N VAL A 426 3.01 -20.90 11.03
CA VAL A 426 2.56 -19.74 11.79
C VAL A 426 1.77 -18.81 10.89
N LEU A 427 0.50 -18.56 11.22
CA LEU A 427 -0.37 -17.63 10.50
C LEU A 427 -0.44 -16.30 11.27
N CYS A 428 0.28 -15.29 10.78
CA CYS A 428 0.22 -13.93 11.31
C CYS A 428 -0.80 -13.09 10.54
N GLU A 429 -1.59 -12.30 11.25
CA GLU A 429 -2.52 -11.37 10.60
C GLU A 429 -1.76 -10.23 9.89
N ARG A 430 -0.69 -9.72 10.52
CA ARG A 430 0.14 -8.61 10.03
C ARG A 430 1.53 -9.06 9.56
N ASP A 431 2.11 -8.29 8.66
CA ASP A 431 3.44 -8.51 8.06
C ASP A 431 4.58 -8.43 9.07
N TRP A 432 4.54 -7.49 10.02
CA TRP A 432 5.58 -7.36 11.05
C TRP A 432 5.73 -8.64 11.88
N GLY A 433 4.62 -9.30 12.24
CA GLY A 433 4.67 -10.55 13.00
C GLY A 433 5.32 -11.66 12.19
N ALA A 434 5.00 -11.75 10.89
CA ALA A 434 5.64 -12.70 10.01
C ALA A 434 7.16 -12.44 9.88
N GLN A 435 7.59 -11.17 9.85
CA GLN A 435 9.00 -10.81 9.84
C GLN A 435 9.69 -11.22 11.14
N GLU A 436 9.08 -11.00 12.30
CA GLU A 436 9.64 -11.42 13.60
C GLU A 436 9.83 -12.93 13.68
N ILE A 437 8.88 -13.73 13.18
CA ILE A 437 9.03 -15.19 13.16
C ILE A 437 10.09 -15.66 12.16
N ARG A 438 10.20 -15.01 11.00
CA ARG A 438 11.27 -15.31 10.04
C ARG A 438 12.66 -15.07 10.65
N LYS A 439 12.83 -14.07 11.53
CA LYS A 439 14.10 -13.78 12.23
C LYS A 439 14.54 -14.88 13.18
N LEU A 440 13.61 -15.68 13.72
CA LEU A 440 13.94 -16.81 14.60
C LEU A 440 14.81 -17.86 13.90
N ASN A 441 14.65 -18.02 12.57
CA ASN A 441 15.42 -18.95 11.74
C ASN A 441 15.44 -20.41 12.26
N VAL A 442 14.36 -20.84 12.93
CA VAL A 442 14.23 -22.20 13.49
C VAL A 442 13.55 -23.20 12.55
N GLY A 443 13.11 -22.75 11.36
CA GLY A 443 12.49 -23.61 10.33
C GLY A 443 10.97 -23.50 10.20
N PHE A 444 10.32 -22.60 10.94
CA PHE A 444 8.88 -22.35 10.78
C PHE A 444 8.52 -21.95 9.35
N LYS A 445 7.42 -22.52 8.85
CA LYS A 445 6.70 -21.95 7.69
C LYS A 445 5.85 -20.78 8.19
N VAL A 446 5.89 -19.65 7.49
CA VAL A 446 5.22 -18.41 7.95
C VAL A 446 4.32 -17.85 6.86
N LEU A 447 3.05 -17.60 7.20
CA LEU A 447 2.09 -16.92 6.34
C LEU A 447 1.67 -15.59 6.97
N SER A 448 1.62 -14.54 6.15
CA SER A 448 1.00 -13.28 6.51
C SER A 448 -0.31 -13.11 5.76
N ALA A 449 -1.43 -13.01 6.49
CA ALA A 449 -2.74 -12.74 5.91
C ALA A 449 -2.73 -11.41 5.14
N ALA A 450 -2.16 -10.35 5.74
CA ALA A 450 -1.99 -9.06 5.09
C ALA A 450 -1.23 -9.14 3.76
N GLU A 451 -0.12 -9.89 3.70
CA GLU A 451 0.65 -10.06 2.46
C GLU A 451 -0.17 -10.79 1.38
N ILE A 452 -0.89 -11.87 1.76
CA ILE A 452 -1.75 -12.66 0.88
C ILE A 452 -2.82 -11.78 0.23
N ILE A 453 -3.52 -11.00 1.06
CA ILE A 453 -4.63 -10.16 0.64
C ILE A 453 -4.13 -9.03 -0.27
N ASP A 454 -3.04 -8.35 0.09
CA ASP A 454 -2.50 -7.27 -0.74
C ASP A 454 -1.98 -7.79 -2.10
N ASP A 455 -1.35 -8.98 -2.13
CA ASP A 455 -0.94 -9.61 -3.38
C ASP A 455 -2.15 -9.91 -4.28
N LEU A 456 -3.26 -10.37 -3.71
CA LEU A 456 -4.50 -10.61 -4.46
C LEU A 456 -5.13 -9.32 -5.00
N LEU A 457 -5.18 -8.25 -4.21
CA LEU A 457 -5.63 -6.94 -4.69
C LEU A 457 -4.72 -6.42 -5.82
N ARG A 458 -3.41 -6.65 -5.73
CA ARG A 458 -2.48 -6.30 -6.81
C ARG A 458 -2.76 -7.10 -8.07
N GLU A 459 -3.07 -8.39 -7.98
CA GLU A 459 -3.49 -9.21 -9.12
C GLU A 459 -4.76 -8.66 -9.79
N VAL A 460 -5.78 -8.30 -9.00
CA VAL A 460 -7.01 -7.67 -9.51
C VAL A 460 -6.70 -6.40 -10.30
N ARG A 461 -5.82 -5.53 -9.77
CA ARG A 461 -5.39 -4.32 -10.49
C ARG A 461 -4.62 -4.65 -11.76
N GLN A 462 -3.76 -5.67 -11.74
CA GLN A 462 -3.02 -6.11 -12.92
C GLN A 462 -3.96 -6.61 -14.01
N TRP A 463 -4.97 -7.41 -13.69
CA TRP A 463 -5.96 -7.84 -14.68
C TRP A 463 -6.73 -6.66 -15.26
N ALA A 464 -7.15 -5.70 -14.46
CA ALA A 464 -7.81 -4.51 -14.99
C ALA A 464 -6.91 -3.73 -15.96
N ARG A 465 -5.59 -3.65 -15.71
CA ARG A 465 -4.62 -3.07 -16.66
C ARG A 465 -4.55 -3.82 -17.98
N HIS A 466 -4.69 -5.15 -17.95
CA HIS A 466 -4.74 -5.99 -19.15
C HIS A 466 -6.08 -5.94 -19.89
N GLY A 467 -7.04 -5.13 -19.41
CA GLY A 467 -8.32 -4.90 -20.09
C GLY A 467 -9.44 -5.85 -19.68
N PHE A 468 -9.21 -6.71 -18.68
CA PHE A 468 -10.28 -7.54 -18.13
C PHE A 468 -11.31 -6.66 -17.41
N SER A 469 -12.58 -6.95 -17.64
CA SER A 469 -13.70 -6.37 -16.92
C SER A 469 -13.79 -6.93 -15.49
N GLY A 470 -14.46 -6.21 -14.59
CA GLY A 470 -14.67 -6.69 -13.22
C GLY A 470 -15.39 -8.04 -13.17
N ARG A 471 -16.33 -8.29 -14.09
CA ARG A 471 -17.03 -9.58 -14.19
C ARG A 471 -16.09 -10.73 -14.58
N GLU A 472 -15.19 -10.51 -15.54
CA GLU A 472 -14.20 -11.53 -15.93
C GLU A 472 -13.23 -11.80 -14.78
N ILE A 473 -12.78 -10.75 -14.11
CA ILE A 473 -11.93 -10.86 -12.91
C ILE A 473 -12.64 -11.68 -11.83
N GLN A 474 -13.89 -11.33 -11.51
CA GLN A 474 -14.66 -12.04 -10.50
C GLN A 474 -14.84 -13.52 -10.86
N THR A 475 -15.16 -13.80 -12.13
CA THR A 475 -15.34 -15.17 -12.62
C THR A 475 -14.06 -15.98 -12.46
N GLU A 476 -12.89 -15.38 -12.72
CA GLU A 476 -11.60 -16.04 -12.52
C GLU A 476 -11.29 -16.27 -11.04
N LEU A 477 -11.61 -15.33 -10.16
CA LEU A 477 -11.49 -15.53 -8.70
C LEU A 477 -12.37 -16.69 -8.23
N ASP A 478 -13.65 -16.67 -8.60
CA ASP A 478 -14.62 -17.72 -8.25
C ASP A 478 -14.17 -19.09 -8.80
N ARG A 479 -13.64 -19.12 -10.02
CA ARG A 479 -13.11 -20.34 -10.66
C ARG A 479 -11.91 -20.89 -9.90
N ARG A 480 -10.95 -20.05 -9.49
CA ARG A 480 -9.73 -20.48 -8.77
C ARG A 480 -10.09 -21.18 -7.47
N ASP A 481 -11.01 -20.61 -6.70
CA ASP A 481 -11.41 -21.17 -5.41
C ASP A 481 -12.18 -22.48 -5.58
N ALA A 482 -13.16 -22.53 -6.50
CA ALA A 482 -13.94 -23.75 -6.76
C ALA A 482 -13.10 -24.89 -7.35
N THR A 483 -12.18 -24.57 -8.27
CA THR A 483 -11.33 -25.54 -8.97
C THR A 483 -10.35 -26.20 -8.02
N ILE A 484 -9.69 -25.39 -7.21
CA ILE A 484 -8.61 -25.89 -6.36
C ILE A 484 -9.18 -26.74 -5.23
N LEU A 485 -10.33 -26.38 -4.65
CA LEU A 485 -10.97 -27.21 -3.62
C LEU A 485 -11.41 -28.58 -4.16
N LYS A 486 -11.98 -28.63 -5.37
CA LYS A 486 -12.36 -29.91 -6.02
C LYS A 486 -11.13 -30.75 -6.37
N LEU A 487 -10.10 -30.12 -6.91
CA LEU A 487 -8.84 -30.77 -7.27
C LEU A 487 -8.14 -31.36 -6.04
N LEU A 488 -8.03 -30.57 -4.97
CA LEU A 488 -7.39 -30.99 -3.73
C LEU A 488 -8.13 -32.18 -3.10
N ARG A 489 -9.46 -32.13 -2.99
CA ARG A 489 -10.24 -33.29 -2.51
C ARG A 489 -9.93 -34.57 -3.28
N ARG A 490 -9.85 -34.48 -4.62
CA ARG A 490 -9.57 -35.66 -5.45
C ARG A 490 -8.15 -36.18 -5.26
N ILE A 491 -7.15 -35.30 -5.19
CA ILE A 491 -5.75 -35.69 -4.96
C ILE A 491 -5.57 -36.28 -3.57
N THR A 492 -6.16 -35.69 -2.54
CA THR A 492 -6.15 -36.22 -1.17
C THR A 492 -6.75 -37.62 -1.12
N TRP A 493 -7.91 -37.80 -1.75
CA TRP A 493 -8.55 -39.11 -1.83
C TRP A 493 -7.67 -40.13 -2.54
N LEU A 494 -7.04 -39.77 -3.67
CA LEU A 494 -6.13 -40.67 -4.39
C LEU A 494 -4.90 -41.04 -3.57
N ASN A 495 -4.31 -40.08 -2.85
CA ASN A 495 -3.16 -40.34 -1.98
C ASN A 495 -3.54 -41.27 -0.83
N ALA A 496 -4.72 -41.10 -0.22
CA ALA A 496 -5.17 -41.93 0.89
C ALA A 496 -5.59 -43.34 0.44
N ASN A 497 -6.26 -43.47 -0.71
CA ASN A 497 -6.94 -44.72 -1.08
C ASN A 497 -6.23 -45.54 -2.18
N VAL A 498 -5.39 -44.90 -2.99
CA VAL A 498 -4.81 -45.54 -4.20
C VAL A 498 -3.30 -45.51 -4.18
N PHE A 499 -2.71 -44.37 -3.82
CA PHE A 499 -1.27 -44.10 -3.91
C PHE A 499 -0.61 -43.87 -2.55
N GLY A 500 -1.09 -44.54 -1.50
CA GLY A 500 -0.51 -44.41 -0.15
C GLY A 500 0.99 -44.73 -0.07
N TYR A 501 1.50 -45.56 -0.99
CA TYR A 501 2.92 -45.91 -1.10
C TYR A 501 3.77 -44.86 -1.84
N ALA A 502 3.15 -43.97 -2.63
CA ALA A 502 3.84 -42.96 -3.44
C ALA A 502 2.88 -41.77 -3.72
N PRO A 503 2.60 -40.95 -2.69
CA PRO A 503 1.61 -39.88 -2.79
C PRO A 503 2.02 -38.79 -3.78
N LEU A 504 1.02 -38.17 -4.41
CA LEU A 504 1.19 -37.07 -5.35
C LEU A 504 1.77 -35.83 -4.64
N ASP A 505 2.97 -35.43 -5.06
CA ASP A 505 3.74 -34.33 -4.49
C ASP A 505 3.16 -32.92 -4.78
N GLN A 506 3.74 -31.90 -4.14
CA GLN A 506 3.30 -30.50 -4.25
C GLN A 506 3.48 -29.93 -5.66
N GLU A 507 4.60 -30.21 -6.31
CA GLU A 507 4.85 -29.79 -7.70
C GLU A 507 3.79 -30.37 -8.66
N THR A 508 3.30 -31.59 -8.39
CA THR A 508 2.22 -32.20 -9.16
C THR A 508 0.91 -31.44 -8.97
N ARG A 509 0.60 -31.00 -7.74
CA ARG A 509 -0.59 -30.18 -7.46
C ARG A 509 -0.53 -28.82 -8.15
N GLU A 510 0.64 -28.17 -8.13
CA GLU A 510 0.85 -26.89 -8.79
C GLU A 510 0.74 -27.02 -10.31
N ALA A 511 1.34 -28.06 -10.88
CA ALA A 511 1.17 -28.39 -12.29
C ALA A 511 -0.30 -28.69 -12.61
N ALA A 512 -1.00 -29.44 -11.76
CA ALA A 512 -2.41 -29.81 -11.98
C ALA A 512 -3.36 -28.60 -11.95
N ALA A 513 -3.01 -27.57 -11.18
CA ALA A 513 -3.73 -26.30 -11.16
C ALA A 513 -3.50 -25.42 -12.41
N SER A 514 -2.49 -25.73 -13.23
CA SER A 514 -2.18 -25.00 -14.47
C SER A 514 -3.03 -25.43 -15.68
N VAL A 515 -3.82 -26.50 -15.54
CA VAL A 515 -4.68 -27.08 -16.59
C VAL A 515 -6.15 -26.95 -16.15
N PRO A 516 -7.13 -26.82 -17.08
CA PRO A 516 -8.55 -26.78 -16.72
C PRO A 516 -8.99 -27.98 -15.85
N LEU A 517 -9.82 -27.72 -14.83
CA LEU A 517 -10.22 -28.71 -13.81
C LEU A 517 -10.70 -30.03 -14.41
N ASP A 518 -11.63 -29.97 -15.36
CA ASP A 518 -12.24 -31.18 -15.94
C ASP A 518 -11.18 -32.08 -16.55
N ARG A 519 -10.21 -31.48 -17.24
CA ARG A 519 -9.11 -32.21 -17.85
C ARG A 519 -8.15 -32.76 -16.81
N THR A 520 -7.85 -32.00 -15.77
CA THR A 520 -7.06 -32.48 -14.64
C THR A 520 -7.74 -33.67 -13.94
N LEU A 521 -9.06 -33.62 -13.74
CA LEU A 521 -9.82 -34.72 -13.16
C LEU A 521 -9.84 -35.96 -14.06
N GLU A 522 -9.89 -35.80 -15.39
CA GLU A 522 -9.72 -36.90 -16.35
C GLU A 522 -8.33 -37.54 -16.25
N ILE A 523 -7.26 -36.74 -16.19
CA ILE A 523 -5.88 -37.24 -16.03
C ILE A 523 -5.76 -38.01 -14.71
N LEU A 524 -6.33 -37.49 -13.62
CA LEU A 524 -6.32 -38.15 -12.32
C LEU A 524 -7.15 -39.45 -12.32
N LYS A 525 -8.27 -39.49 -13.06
CA LYS A 525 -9.09 -40.69 -13.24
C LYS A 525 -8.38 -41.75 -14.10
N ASP A 526 -7.66 -41.33 -15.13
CA ASP A 526 -6.83 -42.24 -15.95
C ASP A 526 -5.65 -42.79 -15.13
N LEU A 527 -5.01 -41.95 -14.31
CA LEU A 527 -3.99 -42.39 -13.36
C LEU A 527 -4.54 -43.44 -12.39
N GLU A 528 -5.72 -43.20 -11.79
CA GLU A 528 -6.40 -44.14 -10.89
C GLU A 528 -6.64 -45.49 -11.57
N GLY A 529 -7.15 -45.49 -12.82
CA GLY A 529 -7.34 -46.71 -13.60
C GLY A 529 -6.05 -47.47 -13.92
N LYS A 530 -4.91 -46.79 -13.88
CA LYS A 530 -3.56 -47.35 -14.11
C LYS A 530 -2.75 -47.55 -12.83
N SER A 531 -3.39 -47.42 -11.67
CA SER A 531 -2.74 -47.42 -10.36
C SER A 531 -1.80 -48.60 -10.13
N SER A 532 -2.18 -49.81 -10.55
CA SER A 532 -1.35 -51.02 -10.43
C SER A 532 -0.11 -51.05 -11.34
N THR A 533 -0.08 -50.22 -12.39
CA THR A 533 0.98 -50.22 -13.41
C THR A 533 1.93 -49.03 -13.30
N VAL A 534 1.51 -47.94 -12.63
CA VAL A 534 2.28 -46.70 -12.56
C VAL A 534 3.11 -46.70 -11.27
N GLN A 535 4.43 -46.85 -11.42
CA GLN A 535 5.37 -46.81 -10.30
C GLN A 535 5.61 -45.39 -9.75
N ASN A 536 5.49 -44.35 -10.59
CA ASN A 536 5.67 -42.95 -10.18
C ASN A 536 4.43 -42.11 -10.58
N PRO A 537 3.41 -42.05 -9.70
CA PRO A 537 2.17 -41.32 -9.97
C PRO A 537 2.38 -39.83 -10.24
N SER A 538 3.26 -39.17 -9.48
CA SER A 538 3.60 -37.76 -9.67
C SER A 538 4.22 -37.49 -11.03
N GLY A 539 5.21 -38.31 -11.42
CA GLY A 539 5.84 -38.24 -12.73
C GLY A 539 4.85 -38.42 -13.88
N TYR A 540 3.89 -39.35 -13.72
CA TYR A 540 2.83 -39.59 -14.70
C TYR A 540 1.95 -38.36 -14.90
N VAL A 541 1.48 -37.74 -13.81
CA VAL A 541 0.58 -36.58 -13.86
C VAL A 541 1.30 -35.36 -14.42
N LYS A 542 2.51 -35.05 -13.94
CA LYS A 542 3.34 -33.95 -14.48
C LYS A 542 3.59 -34.11 -15.98
N ALA A 543 3.92 -35.33 -16.43
CA ALA A 543 4.12 -35.60 -17.86
C ALA A 543 2.83 -35.44 -18.68
N SER A 544 1.69 -35.88 -18.15
CA SER A 544 0.38 -35.77 -18.80
C SER A 544 -0.07 -34.32 -18.93
N ILE A 545 0.11 -33.52 -17.87
CA ILE A 545 -0.13 -32.07 -17.87
C ILE A 545 0.77 -31.34 -18.87
N LYS A 546 2.06 -31.68 -18.90
CA LYS A 546 3.01 -31.09 -19.85
C LYS A 546 2.60 -31.37 -21.30
N ARG A 547 2.05 -32.56 -21.60
CA ARG A 547 1.49 -32.88 -22.93
C ARG A 547 0.24 -32.06 -23.24
N GLU A 548 -0.63 -31.86 -22.25
CA GLU A 548 -1.85 -31.06 -22.44
C GLU A 548 -1.52 -29.59 -22.76
N LEU A 549 -0.57 -29.00 -22.03
CA LEU A 549 -0.13 -27.61 -22.22
C LEU A 549 0.64 -27.38 -23.53
N SER A 550 1.32 -28.41 -24.04
CA SER A 550 2.07 -28.31 -25.31
C SER A 550 1.19 -28.51 -26.55
N GLY A 551 -0.08 -28.89 -26.39
CA GLY A 551 -1.06 -28.93 -27.48
C GLY A 551 -0.84 -30.01 -28.54
N ASP A 552 0.06 -30.98 -28.34
CA ASP A 552 0.36 -32.03 -29.32
C ASP A 552 -0.81 -33.04 -29.47
N PRO A 553 -1.53 -33.07 -30.61
CA PRO A 553 -2.69 -33.93 -30.79
C PRO A 553 -2.33 -35.43 -30.90
N ARG A 554 -1.07 -35.76 -31.20
CA ARG A 554 -0.64 -37.14 -31.56
C ARG A 554 -0.39 -38.05 -30.36
N LYS A 555 -0.53 -37.54 -29.13
CA LYS A 555 -0.24 -38.27 -27.88
C LYS A 555 -1.33 -38.10 -26.80
N ARG A 556 -2.57 -37.81 -27.19
CA ARG A 556 -3.70 -37.76 -26.25
C ARG A 556 -4.05 -39.19 -25.80
N PRO A 557 -4.22 -39.47 -24.50
CA PRO A 557 -4.77 -40.75 -24.05
C PRO A 557 -6.18 -40.90 -24.63
N ALA A 558 -6.46 -42.05 -25.24
CA ALA A 558 -7.72 -42.32 -25.91
C ALA A 558 -8.89 -42.12 -24.95
N SER A 559 -9.83 -41.23 -25.30
CA SER A 559 -11.11 -41.15 -24.62
C SER A 559 -11.84 -42.48 -24.79
N ILE A 560 -12.37 -43.03 -23.69
CA ILE A 560 -13.29 -44.16 -23.73
C ILE A 560 -14.57 -43.67 -24.42
N VAL A 561 -14.71 -43.98 -25.70
CA VAL A 561 -15.93 -43.74 -26.46
C VAL A 561 -16.97 -44.78 -26.02
N THR A 562 -17.90 -44.40 -25.16
CA THR A 562 -19.11 -45.19 -24.91
C THR A 562 -20.08 -44.98 -26.07
N GLY A 563 -19.98 -45.83 -27.10
CA GLY A 563 -20.97 -45.92 -28.19
C GLY A 563 -22.22 -46.72 -27.77
N PRO A 564 -23.41 -46.46 -28.34
CA PRO A 564 -24.64 -47.15 -27.98
C PRO A 564 -24.66 -48.59 -28.53
N PRO A 565 -25.40 -49.53 -27.89
CA PRO A 565 -25.35 -50.94 -28.26
C PRO A 565 -26.00 -51.18 -29.63
N ALA A 566 -25.28 -51.91 -30.48
CA ALA A 566 -25.74 -52.32 -31.80
C ALA A 566 -26.96 -53.23 -31.69
N LYS A 567 -28.02 -52.90 -32.44
CA LYS A 567 -29.21 -53.74 -32.63
C LYS A 567 -28.81 -55.04 -33.32
N ARG A 568 -29.05 -56.18 -32.66
CA ARG A 568 -29.09 -57.50 -33.30
C ARG A 568 -30.24 -57.54 -34.31
N ARG A 569 -29.94 -57.99 -35.53
CA ARG A 569 -30.95 -58.41 -36.53
C ARG A 569 -30.75 -59.89 -36.80
N ALA A 570 -31.89 -60.59 -36.78
CA ALA A 570 -32.20 -61.97 -37.15
C ALA A 570 -31.39 -63.06 -36.44
#